data_AF-A0A530BH05-F1
#
_entry.id   AF-A0A530BH05-F1
#
_cell.length_a   1.000
_cell.length_b   1.000
_cell.length_c   1.000
_cell.angle_alpha   90.00
_cell.angle_beta   90.00
_cell.angle_gamma   90.00
#
_symmetry.space_group_name_H-M   'P 1'
#
loop_
_entity.id
_entity.type
_entity.pdbx_description
1 polymer ?
#
loop_
_entity_poly.entity_id
_entity_poly.type
_entity_poly.pdbx_seq_one_letter_code
_entity_poly.pdbx_strand_id
1 'polypeptide(L)'
;MLKRVVITGIGGICGLGNDVPAMWDAMRAGRSAIGPIDNPSLHDLKVKVGSEIKELPDHGIDRKQVVSMDRYSLLAVIAAREAMRQSGL
;
A
#
# COMPACT_ATOMS: atom_id res chain seq x y z
N MET A 1 2.07 1.15 -36.87
CA MET A 1 0.89 1.68 -36.14
C MET A 1 1.09 1.39 -34.65
N LEU A 2 0.88 2.36 -33.76
CA LEU A 2 1.02 2.17 -32.31
C LEU A 2 -0.22 1.45 -31.76
N LYS A 3 -0.04 0.47 -30.87
CA LYS A 3 -1.14 -0.21 -30.18
C LYS A 3 -1.69 0.70 -29.07
N ARG A 4 -3.02 0.74 -28.92
CA ARG A 4 -3.67 1.43 -27.79
C ARG A 4 -3.43 0.65 -26.51
N VAL A 5 -3.04 1.35 -25.45
CA VAL A 5 -2.85 0.81 -24.09
C VAL A 5 -3.91 1.43 -23.19
N VAL A 6 -4.53 0.62 -22.34
CA VAL A 6 -5.57 1.03 -21.39
C VAL A 6 -5.26 0.47 -20.00
N ILE A 7 -5.83 1.09 -18.96
CA ILE A 7 -5.74 0.62 -17.57
C ILE A 7 -6.99 -0.24 -17.30
N THR A 8 -6.78 -1.51 -16.96
CA THR A 8 -7.87 -2.45 -16.63
C THR A 8 -7.96 -2.75 -15.14
N GLY A 9 -6.92 -2.46 -14.36
CA GLY A 9 -6.90 -2.64 -12.92
C GLY A 9 -5.92 -1.68 -12.25
N ILE A 10 -6.23 -1.31 -11.02
CA ILE A 10 -5.46 -0.50 -10.11
C ILE A 10 -5.42 -1.18 -8.75
N GLY A 11 -4.31 -0.98 -8.04
CA GLY A 11 -4.10 -1.49 -6.70
C GLY A 11 -3.15 -0.58 -5.95
N GLY A 12 -3.32 -0.48 -4.63
CA GLY A 12 -2.59 0.50 -3.84
C GLY A 12 -2.65 0.26 -2.35
N ILE A 13 -1.57 0.62 -1.68
CA ILE A 13 -1.47 0.63 -0.22
C ILE A 13 -0.72 1.91 0.18
N CYS A 14 -1.29 2.69 1.09
CA CYS A 14 -0.63 3.83 1.71
C CYS A 14 -1.21 4.13 3.10
N GLY A 15 -0.74 5.17 3.78
CA GLY A 15 -1.25 5.52 5.11
C GLY A 15 -2.74 5.91 5.14
N LEU A 16 -3.38 6.15 3.99
CA LEU A 16 -4.82 6.44 3.88
C LEU A 16 -5.69 5.18 3.79
N GLY A 17 -5.11 4.03 3.40
CA GLY A 17 -5.86 2.80 3.17
C GLY A 17 -5.00 1.66 2.63
N ASN A 18 -5.48 0.43 2.86
CA ASN A 18 -4.82 -0.81 2.48
C ASN A 18 -5.36 -1.44 1.19
N ASP A 19 -6.27 -0.74 0.52
CA ASP A 19 -6.83 -1.05 -0.79
C ASP A 19 -7.30 0.25 -1.47
N VAL A 20 -7.58 0.17 -2.77
CA VAL A 20 -8.00 1.31 -3.59
C VAL A 20 -9.32 1.93 -3.09
N PRO A 21 -10.38 1.17 -2.77
CA PRO A 21 -11.61 1.76 -2.23
C PRO A 21 -11.38 2.59 -0.96
N ALA A 22 -10.67 2.05 0.02
CA ALA A 22 -10.41 2.75 1.29
C ALA A 22 -9.54 3.99 1.07
N MET A 23 -8.50 3.89 0.24
CA MET A 23 -7.68 5.04 -0.15
C MET A 23 -8.51 6.14 -0.81
N TRP A 24 -9.36 5.78 -1.76
CA TRP A 24 -10.18 6.72 -2.50
C TRP A 24 -11.21 7.42 -1.61
N ASP A 25 -11.88 6.67 -0.74
CA ASP A 25 -12.85 7.22 0.20
C ASP A 25 -12.19 8.16 1.22
N ALA A 26 -10.96 7.86 1.64
CA ALA A 26 -10.17 8.73 2.51
C ALA A 26 -9.76 10.03 1.83
N MET A 27 -9.27 9.95 0.59
CA MET A 27 -8.92 11.12 -0.21
C MET A 27 -10.15 12.01 -0.45
N ARG A 28 -11.29 11.41 -0.83
CA ARG A 28 -12.55 12.15 -1.07
C ARG A 28 -13.09 12.84 0.18
N ALA A 29 -12.87 12.24 1.35
CA ALA A 29 -13.26 12.84 2.62
C ALA A 29 -12.26 13.90 3.14
N GLY A 30 -11.18 14.19 2.40
CA GLY A 30 -10.15 15.15 2.82
C GLY A 30 -9.35 14.68 4.04
N ARG A 31 -9.27 13.37 4.30
CA ARG A 31 -8.49 12.83 5.42
C ARG A 31 -7.00 12.93 5.10
N SER A 32 -6.21 13.28 6.10
CA SER A 32 -4.74 13.22 6.05
C SER A 32 -4.24 11.96 6.73
N ALA A 33 -3.29 11.27 6.10
CA ALA A 33 -2.55 10.16 6.71
C ALA A 33 -1.27 10.62 7.43
N ILE A 34 -0.94 11.91 7.37
CA ILE A 34 0.23 12.44 8.05
C ILE A 34 -0.09 12.62 9.54
N GLY A 35 0.68 11.98 10.39
CA GLY A 35 0.57 12.05 11.83
C GLY A 35 1.92 11.79 12.53
N PRO A 36 1.93 11.65 13.86
CA PRO A 36 3.10 11.20 14.59
C PRO A 36 3.61 9.85 14.07
N ILE A 37 4.94 9.69 14.00
CA ILE A 37 5.57 8.40 13.71
C ILE A 37 5.58 7.59 15.01
N ASP A 38 4.85 6.47 15.04
CA ASP A 38 4.75 5.57 16.19
C ASP A 38 5.81 4.45 16.17
N ASN A 39 6.56 4.30 15.07
CA ASN A 39 7.60 3.28 14.95
C ASN A 39 8.79 3.53 15.90
N PRO A 40 9.03 2.66 16.91
CA PRO A 40 10.12 2.85 17.88
C PRO A 40 11.52 2.81 17.25
N SER A 41 11.71 2.16 16.10
CA SER A 41 13.02 2.13 15.43
C SER A 41 13.42 3.48 14.82
N LEU A 42 12.47 4.42 14.72
CA LEU A 42 12.66 5.74 14.12
C LEU A 42 12.75 6.86 15.18
N HIS A 43 12.96 6.50 16.46
CA HIS A 43 13.00 7.45 17.58
C HIS A 43 14.17 8.45 17.52
N ASP A 44 15.18 8.24 16.69
CA ASP A 44 16.31 9.17 16.51
C ASP A 44 16.10 10.19 15.37
N LEU A 45 15.04 10.03 14.56
CA LEU A 45 14.76 10.97 13.48
C LEU A 45 14.46 12.37 14.02
N LYS A 46 15.06 13.41 13.44
CA LYS A 46 14.71 14.80 13.78
C LYS A 46 13.26 15.13 13.46
N VAL A 47 12.73 14.55 12.38
CA VAL A 47 11.33 14.68 11.98
C VAL A 47 10.51 13.58 12.64
N LYS A 48 9.45 13.96 13.35
CA LYS A 48 8.56 13.05 14.11
C LYS A 48 7.19 12.85 13.48
N VAL A 49 7.01 13.34 12.26
CA VAL A 49 5.75 13.25 11.53
C VAL A 49 5.95 12.51 10.21
N GLY A 50 4.98 11.68 9.83
CA GLY A 50 5.03 10.86 8.63
C GLY A 50 3.69 10.20 8.34
N SER A 51 3.61 9.48 7.21
CA SER A 51 2.45 8.66 6.85
C SER A 51 2.84 7.18 6.95
N GLU A 52 2.48 6.55 8.06
CA GLU A 52 2.76 5.14 8.29
C GLU A 52 1.65 4.24 7.76
N ILE A 53 2.02 3.13 7.13
CA ILE A 53 1.12 2.00 6.90
C ILE A 53 1.14 1.17 8.19
N LYS A 54 0.15 1.39 9.07
CA LYS A 54 0.16 0.81 10.42
C LYS A 54 -0.06 -0.69 10.43
N GLU A 55 -0.93 -1.19 9.57
CA GLU A 55 -1.30 -2.60 9.48
C GLU A 55 -1.26 -3.05 8.01
N LEU A 56 -0.78 -4.27 7.77
CA LEU A 56 -0.87 -4.88 6.45
C LEU A 56 -2.22 -5.60 6.33
N PRO A 57 -2.88 -5.56 5.15
CA PRO A 57 -4.05 -6.39 4.93
C PRO A 57 -3.65 -7.87 4.92
N ASP A 58 -4.62 -8.76 5.15
CA ASP A 58 -4.38 -10.18 4.91
C ASP A 58 -3.99 -10.38 3.43
N HIS A 59 -2.80 -10.91 3.23
CA HIS A 59 -2.17 -10.99 1.91
C HIS A 59 -2.05 -12.42 1.39
N GLY A 60 -2.31 -13.44 2.21
CA GLY A 60 -2.21 -14.85 1.80
C GLY A 60 -0.85 -15.21 1.19
N ILE A 61 0.23 -14.58 1.64
CA ILE A 61 1.60 -14.89 1.19
C ILE A 61 2.21 -15.82 2.22
N ASP A 62 2.75 -16.96 1.76
CA ASP A 62 3.35 -17.94 2.65
C ASP A 62 4.51 -17.32 3.45
N ARG A 63 4.64 -17.73 4.71
CA ARG A 63 5.65 -17.18 5.61
C ARG A 63 7.08 -17.33 5.07
N LYS A 64 7.38 -18.41 4.33
CA LYS A 64 8.71 -18.60 3.71
C LYS A 64 8.98 -17.56 2.63
N GLN A 65 7.96 -17.15 1.88
CA GLN A 65 8.08 -16.11 0.85
C GLN A 65 8.23 -14.72 1.48
N VAL A 66 7.49 -14.44 2.56
CA VAL A 66 7.60 -13.15 3.28
C VAL A 66 9.02 -12.94 3.82
N VAL A 67 9.67 -13.99 4.31
CA VAL A 67 11.04 -13.89 4.85
C VAL A 67 12.07 -13.47 3.80
N SER A 68 11.86 -13.76 2.52
CA SER A 68 12.76 -13.32 1.44
C SER A 68 12.37 -11.97 0.83
N MET A 69 11.32 -11.32 1.33
CA MET A 69 10.86 -10.01 0.86
C MET A 69 11.24 -8.94 1.87
N ASP A 70 11.72 -7.80 1.40
CA ASP A 70 11.70 -6.61 2.24
C ASP A 70 10.24 -6.08 2.35
N ARG A 71 10.02 -5.12 3.27
CA ARG A 71 8.72 -4.48 3.47
C ARG A 71 8.17 -3.80 2.19
N TYR A 72 8.99 -3.10 1.40
CA TYR A 72 8.49 -2.46 0.17
C TYR A 72 8.07 -3.51 -0.86
N SER A 73 8.82 -4.60 -0.97
CA SER A 73 8.53 -5.71 -1.89
C SER A 73 7.21 -6.37 -1.54
N LEU A 74 6.98 -6.62 -0.24
CA LEU A 74 5.72 -7.16 0.26
C LEU A 74 4.53 -6.24 -0.09
N LEU A 75 4.65 -4.94 0.19
CA LEU A 75 3.63 -3.94 -0.15
C LEU A 75 3.33 -3.90 -1.65
N ALA A 76 4.38 -3.93 -2.48
CA ALA A 76 4.25 -3.92 -3.94
C ALA A 76 3.51 -5.15 -4.46
N VAL A 77 3.82 -6.35 -3.95
CA VAL A 77 3.13 -7.58 -4.34
C VAL A 77 1.66 -7.55 -3.95
N ILE A 78 1.32 -7.04 -2.77
CA ILE A 78 -0.08 -6.96 -2.33
C ILE A 78 -0.86 -5.99 -3.22
N ALA A 79 -0.33 -4.80 -3.49
CA ALA A 79 -0.95 -3.83 -4.40
C ALA A 79 -1.08 -4.40 -5.83
N ALA A 80 -0.06 -5.10 -6.34
CA ALA A 80 -0.12 -5.74 -7.65
C ALA A 80 -1.20 -6.83 -7.71
N ARG A 81 -1.38 -7.62 -6.65
CA ARG A 81 -2.45 -8.64 -6.56
C ARG A 81 -3.84 -8.00 -6.56
N GLU A 82 -4.02 -6.87 -5.90
CA GLU A 82 -5.27 -6.10 -5.98
C GLU A 82 -5.54 -5.66 -7.43
N ALA A 83 -4.53 -5.07 -8.10
CA ALA A 83 -4.66 -4.61 -9.48
C ALA A 83 -5.01 -5.77 -10.45
N MET A 84 -4.33 -6.91 -10.32
CA MET A 84 -4.60 -8.11 -11.11
C MET A 84 -6.04 -8.59 -10.91
N ARG A 85 -6.48 -8.71 -9.64
CA ARG A 85 -7.85 -9.11 -9.32
C ARG A 85 -8.88 -8.15 -9.91
N GLN A 86 -8.66 -6.84 -9.80
CA GLN A 86 -9.56 -5.84 -10.36
C GLN A 86 -9.61 -5.90 -11.89
N SER A 87 -8.49 -6.25 -12.54
CA SER A 87 -8.43 -6.44 -13.99
C SER A 87 -9.18 -7.67 -14.51
N GLY A 88 -9.56 -8.61 -13.62
CA GLY A 88 -10.24 -9.86 -13.99
C GLY A 88 -9.31 -10.89 -14.66
N LEU A 89 -8.00 -10.80 -14.42
CA LEU A 89 -6.96 -11.70 -14.94
C LEU A 89 -6.41 -12.65 -13.87
#